data_AF-A0A970VR04-F1
#
_entry.id   AF-A0A970VR04-F1
#
_cell.length_a   1.000
_cell.length_b   1.000
_cell.length_c   1.000
_cell.angle_alpha   90.00
_cell.angle_beta   90.00
_cell.angle_gamma   90.00
#
_symmetry.space_group_name_H-M   'P 1'
#
loop_
_entity.id
_entity.type
_entity.pdbx_description
1 polymer ?
#
loop_
_entity_poly.entity_id
_entity_poly.type
_entity_poly.pdbx_seq_one_letter_code
_entity_poly.pdbx_strand_id
1 'polypeptide(L)'
;MEKIHKMFQGLHIITGFASTMYIRPDEGTTYGKLLRQGYAFKDAWVNAARKHQPKLSDVGFQINAAWAYHKAYEGDTIYASTAPAPSYSSSTKTDFGRKYYTVNY
;
A
#
# COMPACT_ATOMS: atom_id res chain seq x y z
N MET A 1 7.54 8.67 13.82
CA MET A 1 7.61 7.22 13.56
C MET A 1 6.79 6.40 14.56
N GLU A 2 6.83 6.71 15.87
CA GLU A 2 6.10 5.95 16.91
C GLU A 2 4.57 5.88 16.71
N LYS A 3 3.93 6.97 16.23
CA LYS A 3 2.48 6.99 15.95
C LYS A 3 2.07 6.07 14.79
N ILE A 4 2.88 6.00 13.73
CA ILE A 4 2.64 5.10 12.59
C ILE A 4 2.79 3.64 13.04
N HIS A 5 3.76 3.34 13.92
CA HIS A 5 3.94 1.99 14.45
C HIS A 5 2.76 1.53 15.32
N LYS A 6 2.16 2.43 16.12
CA LYS A 6 0.93 2.13 16.89
C LYS A 6 -0.30 1.89 16.01
N MET A 7 -0.33 2.44 14.78
CA MET A 7 -1.42 2.19 13.82
C MET A 7 -1.38 0.78 13.23
N PHE A 8 -0.25 0.08 13.27
CA PHE A 8 -0.19 -1.30 12.79
C PHE A 8 -0.91 -2.29 13.72
N GLN A 9 -1.44 -1.91 14.90
CA GLN A 9 -2.20 -2.84 15.76
C GLN A 9 -3.37 -3.48 15.00
N GLY A 10 -3.17 -4.70 14.49
CA GLY A 10 -4.13 -5.40 13.64
C GLY A 10 -4.17 -4.96 12.16
N LEU A 11 -3.24 -4.13 11.68
CA LEU A 11 -3.10 -3.80 10.26
C LEU A 11 -1.79 -4.38 9.73
N HIS A 12 -1.84 -5.20 8.68
CA HIS A 12 -0.63 -5.81 8.11
C HIS A 12 0.13 -4.89 7.14
N ILE A 13 -0.62 -4.05 6.42
CA ILE A 13 -0.12 -3.18 5.36
C ILE A 13 -0.88 -1.85 5.44
N ILE A 14 -0.15 -0.73 5.27
CA ILE A 14 -0.70 0.60 5.06
C ILE A 14 -0.21 1.10 3.70
N THR A 15 -1.13 1.44 2.81
CA THR A 15 -0.83 2.04 1.51
C THR A 15 -1.15 3.53 1.51
N GLY A 16 -0.42 4.31 0.72
CA GLY A 16 -0.62 5.75 0.61
C GLY A 16 0.24 6.37 -0.49
N PHE A 17 0.16 7.68 -0.63
CA PHE A 17 0.99 8.44 -1.58
C PHE A 17 1.99 9.31 -0.82
N ALA A 18 3.22 9.43 -1.32
CA ALA A 18 4.27 10.25 -0.69
C ALA A 18 4.13 11.74 -1.00
N SER A 19 3.51 12.09 -2.13
CA SER A 19 3.14 13.43 -2.55
C SER A 19 1.62 13.54 -2.59
N THR A 20 1.08 14.71 -2.25
CA THR A 20 -0.35 14.99 -2.06
C THR A 20 -1.18 14.39 -3.18
N MET A 21 -1.99 13.37 -2.87
CA MET A 21 -2.80 12.74 -3.89
C MET A 21 -4.02 12.05 -3.28
N TYR A 22 -5.19 12.35 -3.84
CA TYR A 22 -6.46 11.72 -3.48
C TYR A 22 -6.67 10.47 -4.35
N ILE A 23 -7.15 9.37 -3.74
CA ILE A 23 -7.60 8.20 -4.50
C ILE A 23 -8.74 8.66 -5.42
N ARG A 24 -8.60 8.48 -6.73
CA ARG A 24 -9.73 8.71 -7.64
C ARG A 24 -10.72 7.54 -7.59
N PRO A 25 -12.01 7.77 -7.87
CA PRO A 25 -13.02 6.71 -7.80
C PRO A 25 -12.72 5.49 -8.69
N ASP A 26 -12.15 5.70 -9.87
CA ASP A 26 -11.73 4.67 -10.84
C ASP A 26 -10.50 3.87 -10.37
N GLU A 27 -9.56 4.54 -9.71
CA GLU A 27 -8.42 3.94 -9.02
C GLU A 27 -8.87 3.05 -7.86
N GLY A 28 -9.77 3.55 -7.01
CA GLY A 28 -10.36 2.76 -5.92
C GLY A 28 -11.11 1.53 -6.43
N THR A 29 -11.84 1.68 -7.53
CA THR A 29 -12.55 0.57 -8.20
C THR A 29 -11.55 -0.47 -8.73
N THR A 30 -10.46 -0.03 -9.35
CA THR A 30 -9.43 -0.92 -9.89
C THR A 30 -8.67 -1.63 -8.78
N TYR A 31 -8.31 -0.92 -7.72
CA TYR A 31 -7.72 -1.48 -6.52
C TYR A 31 -8.62 -2.59 -5.94
N GLY A 32 -9.90 -2.28 -5.69
CA GLY A 32 -10.87 -3.26 -5.18
C GLY A 32 -11.05 -4.47 -6.09
N LYS A 33 -11.04 -4.27 -7.42
CA LYS A 33 -11.08 -5.37 -8.40
C LYS A 33 -9.86 -6.28 -8.28
N LEU A 34 -8.66 -5.70 -8.22
CA LEU A 34 -7.40 -6.46 -8.12
C LEU A 34 -7.32 -7.24 -6.80
N LEU A 35 -7.78 -6.67 -5.69
CA LEU A 35 -7.87 -7.40 -4.42
C LEU A 35 -8.78 -8.64 -4.56
N ARG A 36 -9.96 -8.50 -5.16
CA ARG A 36 -10.88 -9.62 -5.42
C ARG A 36 -10.33 -10.67 -6.40
N GLN A 37 -9.32 -10.32 -7.18
CA GLN A 37 -8.61 -11.25 -8.06
C GLN A 37 -7.46 -11.98 -7.34
N GLY A 38 -7.26 -11.74 -6.03
CA GLY A 38 -6.23 -12.40 -5.23
C GLY A 38 -4.86 -11.73 -5.30
N TYR A 39 -4.77 -10.52 -5.86
CA TYR A 39 -3.51 -9.76 -5.83
C TYR A 39 -3.16 -9.39 -4.39
N ALA A 40 -1.86 -9.37 -4.09
CA ALA A 40 -1.38 -8.79 -2.83
C ALA A 40 -1.75 -7.31 -2.76
N PHE A 41 -1.99 -6.80 -1.54
CA PHE A 41 -2.41 -5.41 -1.35
C PHE A 41 -1.45 -4.40 -2.00
N LYS A 42 -0.14 -4.66 -1.93
CA LYS A 42 0.89 -3.81 -2.58
C LYS A 42 0.74 -3.79 -4.10
N ASP A 43 0.48 -4.94 -4.71
CA ASP A 43 0.48 -5.09 -6.17
C ASP A 43 -0.81 -4.48 -6.71
N ALA A 44 -1.94 -4.74 -6.04
CA ALA A 44 -3.20 -4.08 -6.32
C ALA A 44 -3.06 -2.55 -6.24
N TRP A 45 -2.41 -2.03 -5.20
CA TRP A 45 -2.20 -0.60 -5.00
C TRP A 45 -1.34 0.02 -6.11
N VAL A 46 -0.16 -0.53 -6.36
CA VAL A 46 0.78 -0.01 -7.37
C VAL A 46 0.20 -0.12 -8.78
N ASN A 47 -0.51 -1.21 -9.10
CA ASN A 47 -1.14 -1.40 -10.41
C ASN A 47 -2.32 -0.44 -10.63
N ALA A 48 -3.12 -0.19 -9.59
CA ALA A 48 -4.22 0.79 -9.66
C ALA A 48 -3.68 2.21 -9.86
N ALA A 49 -2.66 2.59 -9.09
CA ALA A 49 -1.99 3.88 -9.25
C ALA A 49 -1.40 4.02 -10.66
N ARG A 50 -0.71 3.00 -11.18
CA ARG A 50 -0.16 3.02 -12.55
C ARG A 50 -1.21 3.21 -13.63
N LYS A 51 -2.36 2.57 -13.49
CA LYS A 51 -3.39 2.62 -14.52
C LYS A 51 -4.05 3.98 -14.60
N HIS A 52 -4.32 4.57 -13.45
CA HIS A 52 -5.15 5.76 -13.42
C HIS A 52 -4.33 7.01 -13.32
N GLN A 53 -3.24 7.06 -12.54
CA GLN A 53 -2.54 8.32 -12.20
C GLN A 53 -2.03 9.04 -13.45
N PRO A 54 -2.53 10.27 -13.73
CA PRO A 54 -2.15 10.96 -14.94
C PRO A 54 -0.67 11.32 -14.86
N LYS A 55 0.03 11.16 -15.99
CA LYS A 55 1.29 11.87 -16.21
C LYS A 55 0.99 13.36 -16.26
N LEU A 56 1.45 14.11 -15.25
CA LEU A 56 1.15 15.53 -15.17
C LEU A 56 2.05 16.43 -16.04
N SER A 57 3.15 15.93 -16.64
CA SER A 57 3.87 16.51 -17.82
C SER A 57 5.22 15.80 -18.10
N ASP A 58 5.92 16.17 -19.19
CA ASP A 58 7.32 15.81 -19.49
C ASP A 58 8.35 16.34 -18.45
N VAL A 59 7.93 17.29 -17.62
CA VAL A 59 8.71 17.85 -16.49
C VAL A 59 8.10 17.43 -15.14
N GLY A 60 7.17 16.47 -15.18
CA GLY A 60 6.04 16.36 -14.25
C GLY A 60 6.35 15.80 -12.86
N PHE A 61 5.42 16.09 -11.95
CA PHE A 61 5.41 15.50 -10.62
C PHE A 61 5.25 13.98 -10.73
N GLN A 62 6.29 13.27 -10.31
CA GLN A 62 6.25 11.84 -10.09
C GLN A 62 5.39 11.53 -8.87
N ILE A 63 4.42 10.62 -9.02
CA ILE A 63 3.66 10.12 -7.88
C ILE A 63 4.40 8.93 -7.32
N ASN A 64 4.87 9.09 -6.09
CA ASN A 64 5.49 8.01 -5.33
C ASN A 64 4.39 7.26 -4.60
N ALA A 65 3.90 6.18 -5.20
CA ALA A 65 3.06 5.21 -4.51
C ALA A 65 3.89 4.60 -3.37
N ALA A 66 3.41 4.72 -2.15
CA ALA A 66 4.10 4.27 -0.95
C ALA A 66 3.32 3.14 -0.30
N TRP A 67 4.05 2.20 0.30
CA TRP A 67 3.47 1.26 1.23
C TRP A 67 4.41 1.06 2.42
N ALA A 68 3.81 1.00 3.59
CA ALA A 68 4.45 0.56 4.81
C ALA A 68 3.85 -0.78 5.20
N TYR A 69 4.69 -1.70 5.68
CA TYR A 69 4.29 -3.08 5.88
C TYR A 69 5.12 -3.72 6.98
N HIS A 70 4.55 -4.71 7.63
CA HIS A 70 5.33 -5.66 8.41
C HIS A 70 5.93 -6.71 7.45
N LYS A 71 7.22 -7.01 7.56
CA LYS A 71 7.98 -7.81 6.57
C LYS A 71 7.38 -9.19 6.30
N ALA A 72 6.85 -9.85 7.33
CA ALA A 72 6.18 -11.14 7.21
C ALA A 72 4.90 -11.10 6.34
N TYR A 73 4.35 -9.91 6.09
CA TYR A 73 3.06 -9.72 5.44
C TYR A 73 3.17 -8.83 4.19
N GLU A 74 4.36 -8.63 3.62
CA GLU A 74 4.50 -7.80 2.40
C GLU A 74 3.70 -8.37 1.21
N GLY A 75 3.53 -9.70 1.15
CA GLY A 75 2.78 -10.41 0.11
C GLY A 75 1.33 -10.71 0.49
N ASP A 76 0.81 -10.08 1.55
CA ASP A 76 -0.50 -10.42 2.07
C ASP A 76 -1.63 -10.07 1.09
N THR A 77 -2.69 -10.87 1.11
CA THR A 77 -3.86 -10.74 0.23
C THR A 77 -5.13 -10.62 1.08
N ILE A 78 -6.26 -10.23 0.49
CA ILE A 78 -7.56 -10.24 1.20
C ILE A 78 -8.03 -11.64 1.62
N TYR A 79 -7.37 -12.70 1.14
CA TYR A 79 -7.72 -14.11 1.42
C TYR A 79 -6.70 -14.81 2.31
N ALA A 80 -5.59 -14.16 2.66
CA ALA A 80 -4.45 -14.83 3.27
C ALA A 80 -4.58 -15.04 4.80
N SER A 81 -5.54 -14.40 5.49
CA SER A 81 -5.79 -14.63 6.91
C SER A 81 -7.25 -14.90 7.22
N THR A 82 -7.52 -16.04 7.89
CA THR A 82 -8.75 -16.28 8.66
C THR A 82 -8.59 -15.92 10.14
N ALA A 83 -7.38 -15.53 10.56
CA ALA A 83 -7.06 -15.20 11.93
C ALA A 83 -7.19 -13.69 12.18
N PRO A 84 -7.61 -13.27 13.39
CA PRO A 84 -7.55 -11.88 13.81
C PRO A 84 -6.15 -11.34 13.59
N ALA A 85 -6.06 -10.11 13.10
CA ALA A 85 -4.76 -9.51 12.86
C ALA A 85 -3.95 -9.43 14.17
N PRO A 86 -2.65 -9.76 14.13
CA PRO A 86 -1.84 -9.97 15.32
C PRO A 86 -1.65 -8.66 16.07
N SER A 87 -1.67 -8.74 17.40
CA SER A 87 -1.19 -7.65 18.24
C SER A 87 0.33 -7.64 18.16
N TYR A 88 0.90 -6.57 17.59
CA TYR A 88 2.35 -6.40 17.45
C TYR A 88 3.01 -5.96 18.76
N SER A 89 2.78 -6.70 19.86
CA SER A 89 3.35 -6.40 21.18
C SER A 89 4.85 -6.67 21.30
N SER A 90 5.42 -7.43 20.36
CA SER A 90 6.84 -7.81 20.32
C SER A 90 7.57 -7.36 19.05
N SER A 91 6.89 -6.64 18.15
CA SER A 91 7.53 -6.17 16.91
C SER A 91 8.45 -4.99 17.16
N THR A 92 9.61 -5.05 16.54
CA THR A 92 10.65 -4.02 16.59
C THR A 92 10.61 -3.15 15.33
N LYS A 93 11.29 -2.00 15.36
CA LYS A 93 11.37 -1.09 14.18
C LYS A 93 11.88 -1.81 12.92
N THR A 94 12.73 -2.84 13.06
CA THR A 94 13.31 -3.58 11.94
C THR A 94 12.33 -4.56 11.28
N ASP A 95 11.21 -4.85 11.92
CA ASP A 95 10.15 -5.72 11.36
C ASP A 95 9.26 -4.98 10.37
N PHE A 96 9.33 -3.64 10.36
CA PHE A 96 8.58 -2.80 9.46
C PHE A 96 9.45 -2.26 8.32
N GLY A 97 8.89 -2.30 7.11
CA GLY A 97 9.47 -1.72 5.91
C GLY A 97 8.63 -0.55 5.41
N ARG A 98 9.27 0.33 4.65
CA ARG A 98 8.59 1.31 3.80
C ARG A 98 9.25 1.28 2.43
N LYS A 99 8.45 1.19 1.38
CA LYS A 99 8.91 1.24 0.00
C LYS A 99 8.11 2.27 -0.79
N TYR A 100 8.74 2.75 -1.85
CA TYR A 100 8.16 3.68 -2.79
C TYR A 100 8.31 3.12 -4.20
N TYR A 101 7.28 3.31 -5.00
CA TYR A 101 7.31 3.07 -6.42
C TYR A 101 6.96 4.36 -7.14
N THR A 102 7.87 4.78 -8.01
CA THR A 102 7.65 5.91 -8.91
C THR A 102 6.74 5.46 -10.04
N VAL A 103 5.53 6.01 -10.09
CA VAL A 103 4.54 5.67 -11.11
C VAL A 103 4.73 6.62 -12.30
N ASN A 104 5.50 6.21 -13.31
CA ASN A 104 5.64 6.90 -14.60
C ASN A 104 5.44 5.87 -15.73
N TYR A 105 4.51 6.08 -16.66
CA TYR A 105 4.44 5.33 -17.93
C TYR A 105 3.97 6.15 -19.09
#